data_AF-A0A7X9L0N1-F1
#
_entry.id   AF-A0A7X9L0N1-F1
#
_cell.length_a   1.000
_cell.length_b   1.000
_cell.length_c   1.000
_cell.angle_alpha   90.00
_cell.angle_beta   90.00
_cell.angle_gamma   90.00
#
_symmetry.space_group_name_H-M   'P 1'
#
loop_
_entity.id
_entity.type
_entity.pdbx_description
1 polymer ?
#
loop_
_entity_poly.entity_id
_entity_poly.type
_entity_poly.pdbx_seq_one_letter_code
_entity_poly.pdbx_strand_id
1 'polypeptide(L)'
;IDLDVVPYTDYSYKRVDRALRDAMGGITPSKKDKIHYQTAMLVELARLFKEYNWVQQYHISALRDCNSELLAKYGSKSGSDVMDDSHMARPLVGLLDLQLREDCLPKTILYTMNPQDNEVIASVAGAFQGGTKGKIQFGTAWWFGDTRSGFERQLQKIASASVLSSHIGIVTDSRSITSYSRHEYFRRILCNTIGTWVEEGEFANDWELLKSIVEGICFNNAKNYFNIDID
;
A
#
# COMPACT_ATOMS: atom_id res chain seq x y z
N ILE A 1 -8.08 -0.06 0.58
CA ILE A 1 -8.69 -0.65 1.79
C ILE A 1 -7.78 -0.30 2.95
N ASP A 2 -8.33 0.34 3.97
CA ASP A 2 -7.56 0.73 5.15
C ASP A 2 -7.61 -0.41 6.16
N LEU A 3 -6.44 -0.83 6.63
CA LEU A 3 -6.23 -1.92 7.57
C LEU A 3 -5.41 -1.40 8.73
N ASP A 4 -6.07 -0.91 9.79
CA ASP A 4 -5.37 -0.45 11.00
C ASP A 4 -4.40 -1.54 11.51
N VAL A 5 -4.91 -2.79 11.57
CA VAL A 5 -4.13 -4.02 11.72
C VAL A 5 -4.55 -5.01 10.64
N VAL A 6 -3.59 -5.69 10.01
CA VAL A 6 -3.87 -6.69 8.97
C VAL A 6 -4.58 -7.92 9.57
N PRO A 7 -5.83 -8.23 9.18
CA PRO A 7 -6.54 -9.39 9.69
C PRO A 7 -6.16 -10.64 8.88
N TYR A 8 -5.67 -11.67 9.57
CA TYR A 8 -5.37 -12.95 8.92
C TYR A 8 -5.68 -14.16 9.80
N THR A 9 -6.38 -15.12 9.21
CA THR A 9 -6.48 -16.51 9.65
C THR A 9 -7.02 -17.34 8.47
N ASP A 10 -6.65 -18.61 8.35
CA ASP A 10 -7.37 -19.52 7.44
C ASP A 10 -8.84 -19.60 7.89
N TYR A 11 -9.73 -19.02 7.08
CA TYR A 11 -11.09 -18.80 7.53
C TYR A 11 -11.96 -20.05 7.38
N SER A 12 -13.16 -20.03 7.98
CA SER A 12 -14.15 -21.09 7.81
C SER A 12 -15.53 -20.46 7.68
N TYR A 13 -16.32 -20.88 6.69
CA TYR A 13 -17.64 -20.29 6.45
C TYR A 13 -18.56 -20.34 7.67
N LYS A 14 -18.47 -21.40 8.49
CA LYS A 14 -19.21 -21.47 9.77
C LYS A 14 -18.93 -20.30 10.72
N ARG A 15 -17.68 -19.82 10.78
CA ARG A 15 -17.30 -18.68 11.64
C ARG A 15 -17.63 -17.34 10.98
N VAL A 16 -17.47 -17.26 9.66
CA VAL A 16 -17.87 -16.09 8.85
C VAL A 16 -19.38 -15.84 9.01
N ASP A 17 -20.20 -16.87 8.80
CA ASP A 17 -21.66 -16.79 8.93
C ASP A 17 -22.08 -16.39 10.34
N ARG A 18 -21.40 -16.94 11.36
CA ARG A 18 -21.68 -16.56 12.76
C ARG A 18 -21.36 -15.08 13.00
N ALA A 19 -20.19 -14.60 12.58
CA ALA A 19 -19.84 -13.19 12.73
C ALA A 19 -20.85 -12.27 12.04
N LEU A 20 -21.29 -12.65 10.82
CA LEU A 20 -22.28 -11.87 10.08
C LEU A 20 -23.63 -11.85 10.78
N ARG A 21 -24.13 -13.01 11.24
CA ARG A 21 -25.41 -13.10 11.97
C ARG A 21 -25.38 -12.34 13.28
N ASP A 22 -24.30 -12.46 14.04
CA ASP A 22 -24.13 -11.71 15.29
C ASP A 22 -24.19 -10.21 15.00
N ALA A 23 -23.41 -9.72 14.03
CA ALA A 23 -23.40 -8.31 13.65
C ALA A 23 -24.76 -7.80 13.15
N MET A 24 -25.46 -8.57 12.31
CA MET A 24 -26.80 -8.24 11.83
C MET A 24 -27.85 -8.23 12.96
N GLY A 25 -27.63 -9.02 14.01
CA GLY A 25 -28.44 -9.05 15.22
C GLY A 25 -28.07 -7.97 16.26
N GLY A 26 -27.11 -7.09 15.96
CA GLY A 26 -26.62 -6.06 16.91
C GLY A 26 -25.70 -6.60 18.00
N ILE A 27 -25.19 -7.83 17.85
CA ILE A 27 -24.25 -8.47 18.77
C ILE A 27 -22.84 -8.28 18.22
N THR A 28 -21.93 -7.75 19.05
CA THR A 28 -20.52 -7.63 18.68
C THR A 28 -19.91 -9.03 18.49
N PRO A 29 -19.42 -9.39 17.28
CA PRO A 29 -18.82 -10.70 17.06
C PRO A 29 -17.57 -10.92 17.92
N SER A 30 -17.29 -12.18 18.26
CA SER A 30 -16.05 -12.53 18.95
C SER A 30 -14.83 -12.10 18.13
N LYS A 31 -13.71 -11.75 18.79
CA LYS A 31 -12.45 -11.38 18.10
C LYS A 31 -12.05 -12.42 17.05
N LYS A 32 -12.20 -13.71 17.38
CA LYS A 32 -11.89 -14.80 16.47
C LYS A 32 -12.79 -14.76 15.24
N ASP A 33 -14.11 -14.73 15.44
CA ASP A 33 -15.05 -14.75 14.30
C ASP A 33 -14.95 -13.48 13.44
N LYS A 34 -14.66 -12.33 14.06
CA LYS A 34 -14.35 -11.08 13.35
C LYS A 34 -13.17 -11.26 12.38
N ILE A 35 -12.05 -11.85 12.81
CA ILE A 35 -10.89 -12.07 11.95
C ILE A 35 -11.23 -13.03 10.81
N HIS A 36 -11.95 -14.13 11.09
CA HIS A 36 -12.42 -15.05 10.03
C HIS A 36 -13.26 -14.31 8.98
N TYR A 37 -14.20 -13.46 9.42
CA TYR A 37 -15.03 -12.66 8.54
C TYR A 37 -14.22 -11.65 7.72
N GLN A 38 -13.33 -10.90 8.37
CA GLN A 38 -12.48 -9.91 7.70
C GLN A 38 -11.57 -10.55 6.66
N THR A 39 -10.92 -11.67 6.98
CA THR A 39 -10.07 -12.39 6.01
C THR A 39 -10.90 -12.92 4.84
N ALA A 40 -12.06 -13.54 5.09
CA ALA A 40 -12.94 -14.03 4.02
C ALA A 40 -13.40 -12.89 3.09
N MET A 41 -13.78 -11.74 3.67
CA MET A 41 -14.16 -10.56 2.89
C MET A 41 -13.02 -10.02 2.02
N LEU A 42 -11.78 -9.97 2.55
CA LEU A 42 -10.63 -9.52 1.76
C LEU A 42 -10.28 -10.48 0.63
N VAL A 43 -10.44 -11.79 0.84
CA VAL A 43 -10.24 -12.81 -0.21
C VAL A 43 -11.33 -12.73 -1.28
N GLU A 44 -12.58 -12.52 -0.90
CA GLU A 44 -13.69 -12.32 -1.86
C GLU A 44 -13.49 -11.05 -2.70
N LEU A 45 -13.12 -9.95 -2.05
CA LEU A 45 -12.80 -8.70 -2.74
C LEU A 45 -11.61 -8.87 -3.69
N ALA A 46 -10.56 -9.58 -3.27
CA ALA A 46 -9.42 -9.89 -4.14
C ALA A 46 -9.85 -10.68 -5.39
N ARG A 47 -10.76 -11.65 -5.24
CA ARG A 47 -11.34 -12.40 -6.37
C ARG A 47 -12.05 -11.48 -7.36
N LEU A 48 -12.91 -10.59 -6.85
CA LEU A 48 -13.58 -9.58 -7.69
C LEU A 48 -12.55 -8.63 -8.35
N PHE A 49 -11.56 -8.15 -7.60
CA PHE A 49 -10.54 -7.27 -8.16
C PHE A 49 -9.73 -7.96 -9.26
N LYS A 50 -9.42 -9.26 -9.11
CA LYS A 50 -8.77 -10.04 -10.17
C LYS A 50 -9.69 -10.20 -11.39
N GLU A 51 -10.96 -10.55 -11.17
CA GLU A 51 -11.97 -10.70 -12.24
C GLU A 51 -12.12 -9.43 -13.08
N TYR A 52 -12.22 -8.27 -12.43
CA TYR A 52 -12.38 -6.98 -13.10
C TYR A 52 -11.04 -6.31 -13.47
N ASN A 53 -9.90 -6.98 -13.27
CA ASN A 53 -8.55 -6.44 -13.51
C ASN A 53 -8.26 -5.12 -12.75
N TRP A 54 -8.86 -4.96 -11.58
CA TRP A 54 -8.67 -3.84 -10.68
C TRP A 54 -7.41 -4.02 -9.84
N VAL A 55 -6.90 -2.88 -9.38
CA VAL A 55 -5.75 -2.84 -8.48
C VAL A 55 -6.26 -2.82 -7.04
N GLN A 56 -5.79 -3.77 -6.25
CA GLN A 56 -5.96 -3.81 -4.80
C GLN A 56 -4.98 -2.85 -4.13
N GLN A 57 -5.44 -2.11 -3.12
CA GLN A 57 -4.58 -1.23 -2.34
C GLN A 57 -4.81 -1.48 -0.85
N TYR A 58 -3.74 -1.71 -0.10
CA TYR A 58 -3.76 -1.84 1.36
C TYR A 58 -3.00 -0.70 2.00
N HIS A 59 -3.70 0.14 2.78
CA HIS A 59 -3.13 1.18 3.61
C HIS A 59 -3.09 0.69 5.06
N ILE A 60 -1.89 0.51 5.61
CA ILE A 60 -1.70 -0.24 6.86
C ILE A 60 -1.04 0.62 7.94
N SER A 61 -1.28 0.26 9.21
CA SER A 61 -0.62 0.82 10.39
C SER A 61 -1.11 2.22 10.80
N ALA A 62 -2.43 2.44 10.69
CA ALA A 62 -3.09 3.62 11.23
C ALA A 62 -3.70 3.31 12.60
N LEU A 63 -3.34 4.06 13.64
CA LEU A 63 -4.04 4.05 14.92
C LEU A 63 -4.94 5.29 14.98
N ARG A 64 -6.26 5.07 14.97
CA ARG A 64 -7.24 6.13 14.71
C ARG A 64 -7.92 6.64 15.96
N ASP A 65 -8.40 7.87 15.87
CA ASP A 65 -9.26 8.51 16.87
C ASP A 65 -8.64 8.52 18.30
N CYS A 66 -7.32 8.70 18.40
CA CYS A 66 -6.57 8.57 19.65
C CYS A 66 -6.89 9.65 20.69
N ASN A 67 -7.49 10.77 20.28
CA ASN A 67 -7.91 11.83 21.18
C ASN A 67 -9.43 11.76 21.38
N SER A 68 -9.84 11.21 22.53
CA SER A 68 -11.26 11.01 22.87
C SER A 68 -12.05 12.32 22.99
N GLU A 69 -11.40 13.42 23.38
CA GLU A 69 -12.06 14.74 23.46
C GLU A 69 -12.39 15.26 22.04
N LEU A 70 -11.43 15.18 21.12
CA LEU A 70 -11.66 15.56 19.72
C LEU A 70 -12.66 14.63 19.04
N LEU A 71 -12.60 13.32 19.31
CA LEU A 71 -13.56 12.35 18.79
C LEU A 71 -14.98 12.69 19.24
N ALA A 72 -15.18 12.98 20.53
CA ALA A 72 -16.50 13.34 21.06
C ALA A 72 -17.03 14.66 20.47
N LYS A 73 -16.14 15.64 20.20
CA LYS A 73 -16.53 16.97 19.75
C LYS A 73 -16.72 17.08 18.23
N TYR A 74 -15.86 16.44 17.45
CA TYR A 74 -15.78 16.62 16.00
C TYR A 74 -15.93 15.31 15.20
N GLY A 75 -15.96 14.16 15.87
CA GLY A 75 -15.98 12.85 15.23
C GLY A 75 -14.63 12.43 14.65
N SER A 76 -14.65 11.32 13.91
CA SER A 76 -13.46 10.74 13.30
C SER A 76 -12.88 11.62 12.19
N LYS A 77 -11.60 11.39 11.86
CA LYS A 77 -10.84 12.18 10.85
C LYS A 77 -10.67 13.64 11.22
N SER A 78 -10.61 13.93 12.53
CA SER A 78 -10.40 15.27 13.11
C SER A 78 -8.92 15.60 13.37
N GLY A 79 -7.99 14.80 12.84
CA GLY A 79 -6.54 15.02 12.97
C GLY A 79 -5.91 14.39 14.21
N SER A 80 -6.58 13.39 14.81
CA SER A 80 -6.13 12.66 16.01
C SER A 80 -5.62 11.24 15.72
N ASP A 81 -5.38 10.90 14.45
CA ASP A 81 -4.82 9.62 14.03
C ASP A 81 -3.28 9.66 14.14
N VAL A 82 -2.66 8.53 14.53
CA VAL A 82 -1.21 8.36 14.68
C VAL A 82 -0.73 7.07 14.01
N MET A 83 0.58 6.87 13.94
CA MET A 83 1.17 5.62 13.44
C MET A 83 0.96 4.47 14.44
N ASP A 84 0.50 3.32 13.95
CA ASP A 84 0.48 2.05 14.69
C ASP A 84 1.82 1.31 14.50
N ASP A 85 2.27 0.57 15.52
CA ASP A 85 3.49 -0.25 15.53
C ASP A 85 3.20 -1.76 15.62
N SER A 86 1.94 -2.15 15.44
CA SER A 86 1.52 -3.54 15.39
C SER A 86 2.23 -4.32 14.28
N HIS A 87 2.81 -5.47 14.63
CA HIS A 87 3.56 -6.30 13.69
C HIS A 87 2.70 -6.81 12.52
N MET A 88 2.97 -6.33 11.30
CA MET A 88 2.20 -6.68 10.11
C MET A 88 2.74 -7.87 9.30
N ALA A 89 4.02 -8.23 9.45
CA ALA A 89 4.70 -9.14 8.52
C ALA A 89 3.98 -10.49 8.35
N ARG A 90 3.72 -11.19 9.46
CA ARG A 90 3.06 -12.51 9.45
C ARG A 90 1.63 -12.45 8.88
N PRO A 91 0.72 -11.58 9.39
CA PRO A 91 -0.63 -11.55 8.85
C PRO A 91 -0.68 -11.07 7.38
N LEU A 92 0.19 -10.14 6.96
CA LEU A 92 0.25 -9.70 5.57
C LEU A 92 0.71 -10.81 4.63
N VAL A 93 1.80 -11.51 4.97
CA VAL A 93 2.27 -12.67 4.19
C VAL A 93 1.19 -13.74 4.10
N GLY A 94 0.53 -14.06 5.22
CA GLY A 94 -0.56 -15.03 5.24
C GLY A 94 -1.72 -14.63 4.32
N LEU A 95 -2.16 -13.37 4.38
CA LEU A 95 -3.27 -12.88 3.55
C LEU A 95 -2.94 -12.95 2.05
N LEU A 96 -1.74 -12.50 1.66
CA LEU A 96 -1.30 -12.53 0.27
C LEU A 96 -1.09 -13.96 -0.24
N ASP A 97 -0.53 -14.84 0.60
CA ASP A 97 -0.37 -16.26 0.29
C ASP A 97 -1.72 -16.97 0.12
N LEU A 98 -2.71 -16.70 0.99
CA LEU A 98 -4.06 -17.24 0.85
C LEU A 98 -4.69 -16.80 -0.48
N GLN A 99 -4.58 -15.51 -0.83
CA GLN A 99 -5.05 -15.02 -2.13
C GLN A 99 -4.31 -15.65 -3.30
N LEU A 100 -3.01 -15.91 -3.16
CA LEU A 100 -2.21 -16.57 -4.19
C LEU A 100 -2.64 -18.04 -4.36
N ARG A 101 -2.79 -18.78 -3.27
CA ARG A 101 -3.22 -20.19 -3.26
C ARG A 101 -4.63 -20.40 -3.80
N GLU A 102 -5.52 -19.45 -3.58
CA GLU A 102 -6.88 -19.45 -4.16
C GLU A 102 -6.93 -18.90 -5.59
N ASP A 103 -5.78 -18.60 -6.18
CA ASP A 103 -5.66 -17.98 -7.51
C ASP A 103 -6.55 -16.72 -7.64
N CYS A 104 -6.56 -15.87 -6.61
CA CYS A 104 -7.32 -14.64 -6.59
C CYS A 104 -6.49 -13.39 -6.30
N LEU A 105 -5.17 -13.49 -6.10
CA LEU A 105 -4.28 -12.33 -5.86
C LEU A 105 -4.20 -11.39 -7.08
N PRO A 106 -4.77 -10.16 -7.02
CA PRO A 106 -4.70 -9.19 -8.10
C PRO A 106 -3.37 -8.41 -8.08
N LYS A 107 -3.22 -7.46 -9.00
CA LYS A 107 -2.27 -6.34 -8.86
C LYS A 107 -2.49 -5.68 -7.49
N THR A 108 -1.46 -5.55 -6.67
CA THR A 108 -1.60 -5.05 -5.29
C THR A 108 -0.60 -3.94 -4.99
N ILE A 109 -1.03 -2.87 -4.32
CA ILE A 109 -0.15 -1.83 -3.80
C ILE A 109 -0.24 -1.84 -2.27
N LEU A 110 0.92 -1.91 -1.63
CA LEU A 110 1.06 -1.96 -0.18
C LEU A 110 1.62 -0.62 0.31
N TYR A 111 0.93 0.00 1.27
CA TYR A 111 1.36 1.21 1.95
C TYR A 111 1.45 0.97 3.46
N THR A 112 2.44 1.54 4.11
CA THR A 112 2.51 1.63 5.58
C THR A 112 2.56 3.10 5.98
N MET A 113 1.88 3.43 7.07
CA MET A 113 2.04 4.72 7.74
C MET A 113 3.30 4.76 8.61
N ASN A 114 3.78 3.60 9.07
CA ASN A 114 4.92 3.47 9.95
C ASN A 114 6.19 3.14 9.15
N PRO A 115 7.17 4.05 9.06
CA PRO A 115 8.38 3.84 8.26
C PRO A 115 9.28 2.72 8.79
N GLN A 116 9.06 2.21 10.01
CA GLN A 116 9.76 1.02 10.52
C GLN A 116 9.42 -0.25 9.73
N ASP A 117 8.27 -0.28 9.05
CA ASP A 117 7.82 -1.42 8.25
C ASP A 117 8.25 -1.34 6.78
N ASN A 118 9.04 -0.33 6.37
CA ASN A 118 9.41 -0.15 4.97
C ASN A 118 10.16 -1.36 4.39
N GLU A 119 11.14 -1.90 5.11
CA GLU A 119 11.88 -3.11 4.72
C GLU A 119 10.97 -4.34 4.66
N VAL A 120 10.01 -4.43 5.58
CA VAL A 120 9.03 -5.51 5.60
C VAL A 120 8.15 -5.43 4.36
N ILE A 121 7.57 -4.28 4.05
CA ILE A 121 6.72 -4.12 2.86
C ILE A 121 7.52 -4.34 1.58
N ALA A 122 8.73 -3.79 1.48
CA ALA A 122 9.54 -3.94 0.27
C ALA A 122 9.90 -5.41 0.01
N SER A 123 10.28 -6.15 1.05
CA SER A 123 10.58 -7.59 0.95
C SER A 123 9.33 -8.44 0.67
N VAL A 124 8.19 -8.14 1.32
CA VAL A 124 6.91 -8.80 1.03
C VAL A 124 6.50 -8.54 -0.42
N ALA A 125 6.58 -7.31 -0.92
CA ALA A 125 6.27 -7.00 -2.31
C ALA A 125 7.15 -7.81 -3.27
N GLY A 126 8.45 -7.95 -3.00
CA GLY A 126 9.37 -8.77 -3.80
C GLY A 126 9.00 -10.27 -3.81
N ALA A 127 8.47 -10.79 -2.71
CA ALA A 127 8.16 -12.22 -2.56
C ALA A 127 6.92 -12.69 -3.37
N PHE A 128 5.99 -11.79 -3.69
CA PHE A 128 4.69 -12.13 -4.30
C PHE A 128 4.56 -11.66 -5.77
N GLN A 129 5.68 -11.45 -6.46
CA GLN A 129 5.68 -11.07 -7.89
C GLN A 129 5.21 -12.21 -8.81
N GLY A 130 4.79 -11.88 -10.03
CA GLY A 130 4.48 -12.86 -11.09
C GLY A 130 3.55 -12.31 -12.18
N GLY A 131 3.70 -12.81 -13.42
CA GLY A 131 2.83 -12.54 -14.58
C GLY A 131 2.86 -11.11 -15.15
N THR A 132 2.99 -10.09 -14.30
CA THR A 132 2.94 -8.67 -14.67
C THR A 132 4.14 -7.94 -14.07
N LYS A 133 4.71 -6.97 -14.80
CA LYS A 133 5.81 -6.12 -14.31
C LYS A 133 5.38 -5.41 -13.03
N GLY A 134 6.06 -5.73 -11.92
CA GLY A 134 5.79 -5.15 -10.61
C GLY A 134 4.36 -5.43 -10.13
N LYS A 135 3.86 -6.66 -10.25
CA LYS A 135 2.50 -7.06 -9.83
C LYS A 135 2.18 -6.63 -8.39
N ILE A 136 3.17 -6.66 -7.49
CA ILE A 136 3.03 -6.15 -6.13
C ILE A 136 3.93 -4.94 -5.97
N GLN A 137 3.35 -3.80 -5.62
CA GLN A 137 4.05 -2.53 -5.48
C GLN A 137 4.19 -2.19 -3.99
N PHE A 138 5.38 -1.76 -3.59
CA PHE A 138 5.50 -0.91 -2.42
C PHE A 138 5.13 0.51 -2.86
N GLY A 139 4.00 1.02 -2.37
CA GLY A 139 3.47 2.33 -2.71
C GLY A 139 4.37 3.47 -2.24
N THR A 140 4.04 4.69 -2.68
CA THR A 140 4.74 5.91 -2.23
C THR A 140 4.65 6.08 -0.72
N ALA A 141 5.61 6.79 -0.12
CA ALA A 141 5.56 7.11 1.30
C ALA A 141 4.23 7.81 1.65
N TRP A 142 3.50 7.28 2.64
CA TRP A 142 2.09 7.59 2.84
C TRP A 142 1.87 8.49 4.07
N TRP A 143 0.94 9.43 3.94
CA TRP A 143 0.46 10.34 5.00
C TRP A 143 1.60 11.09 5.69
N PHE A 144 1.97 10.74 6.93
CA PHE A 144 3.08 11.37 7.65
C PHE A 144 4.44 11.10 6.98
N GLY A 145 4.53 10.04 6.16
CA GLY A 145 5.66 9.73 5.31
C GLY A 145 5.75 10.57 4.03
N ASP A 146 4.69 11.28 3.63
CA ASP A 146 4.67 12.15 2.43
C ASP A 146 5.46 13.46 2.70
N THR A 147 6.77 13.29 2.80
CA THR A 147 7.78 14.31 3.11
C THR A 147 9.08 13.94 2.40
N ARG A 148 10.02 14.89 2.28
CA ARG A 148 11.34 14.62 1.68
C ARG A 148 12.03 13.38 2.24
N SER A 149 12.20 13.33 3.57
CA SER A 149 12.91 12.22 4.21
C SER A 149 12.14 10.90 4.10
N GLY A 150 10.80 10.94 4.05
CA GLY A 150 9.99 9.75 3.83
C GLY A 150 10.14 9.20 2.42
N PHE A 151 10.11 10.07 1.39
CA PHE A 151 10.36 9.66 0.00
C PHE A 151 11.77 9.13 -0.22
N GLU A 152 12.81 9.83 0.27
CA GLU A 152 14.20 9.36 0.14
C GLU A 152 14.38 7.96 0.77
N ARG A 153 13.85 7.75 1.98
CA ARG A 153 13.87 6.44 2.65
C ARG A 153 13.11 5.38 1.84
N GLN A 154 11.90 5.69 1.40
CA GLN A 154 11.07 4.74 0.65
C GLN A 154 11.72 4.34 -0.69
N LEU A 155 12.25 5.30 -1.44
CA LEU A 155 12.94 5.06 -2.71
C LEU A 155 14.18 4.17 -2.49
N GLN A 156 14.96 4.43 -1.44
CA GLN A 156 16.09 3.59 -1.06
C GLN A 156 15.66 2.15 -0.78
N LYS A 157 14.60 1.93 0.01
CA LYS A 157 14.13 0.57 0.32
C LYS A 157 13.58 -0.17 -0.89
N ILE A 158 12.90 0.54 -1.81
CA ILE A 158 12.49 -0.06 -3.09
C ILE A 158 13.71 -0.43 -3.91
N ALA A 159 14.71 0.45 -4.04
CA ALA A 159 15.91 0.16 -4.80
C ALA A 159 16.72 -1.01 -4.24
N SER A 160 16.72 -1.20 -2.91
CA SER A 160 17.44 -2.31 -2.26
C SER A 160 16.74 -3.66 -2.33
N ALA A 161 15.40 -3.69 -2.27
CA ALA A 161 14.63 -4.94 -2.12
C ALA A 161 13.71 -5.25 -3.31
N SER A 162 13.61 -4.36 -4.29
CA SER A 162 12.72 -4.47 -5.45
C SER A 162 13.30 -3.74 -6.68
N VAL A 163 12.48 -3.57 -7.73
CA VAL A 163 12.90 -2.96 -9.00
C VAL A 163 12.36 -1.53 -9.10
N LEU A 164 13.18 -0.55 -8.74
CA LEU A 164 12.79 0.88 -8.72
C LEU A 164 12.22 1.37 -10.06
N SER A 165 12.77 0.94 -11.20
CA SER A 165 12.30 1.35 -12.52
C SER A 165 10.86 0.89 -12.85
N SER A 166 10.29 -0.01 -12.04
CA SER A 166 8.90 -0.45 -12.14
C SER A 166 7.96 0.26 -11.17
N HIS A 167 8.48 1.15 -10.31
CA HIS A 167 7.68 1.86 -9.32
C HIS A 167 6.65 2.76 -10.00
N ILE A 168 5.41 2.73 -9.49
CA ILE A 168 4.26 3.44 -10.05
C ILE A 168 4.18 4.91 -9.64
N GLY A 169 5.10 5.39 -8.79
CA GLY A 169 5.19 6.81 -8.43
C GLY A 169 4.22 7.24 -7.34
N ILE A 170 3.86 8.52 -7.38
CA ILE A 170 3.13 9.22 -6.31
C ILE A 170 1.63 9.39 -6.61
N VAL A 171 0.84 9.38 -5.55
CA VAL A 171 -0.55 9.89 -5.49
C VAL A 171 -0.61 11.00 -4.44
N THR A 172 -1.54 11.95 -4.57
CA THR A 172 -1.67 13.05 -3.61
C THR A 172 -2.29 12.64 -2.28
N ASP A 173 -3.11 11.59 -2.28
CA ASP A 173 -3.97 11.13 -1.18
C ASP A 173 -4.63 12.29 -0.40
N SER A 174 -5.13 13.27 -1.16
CA SER A 174 -5.60 14.53 -0.60
C SER A 174 -7.01 14.86 -1.06
N ARG A 175 -7.75 15.48 -0.15
CA ARG A 175 -9.03 16.12 -0.43
C ARG A 175 -8.89 17.57 -0.94
N SER A 176 -7.68 18.11 -0.99
CA SER A 176 -7.44 19.47 -1.50
C SER A 176 -7.15 19.47 -2.99
N ILE A 177 -7.85 20.32 -3.74
CA ILE A 177 -7.60 20.50 -5.18
C ILE A 177 -6.22 21.11 -5.48
N THR A 178 -5.61 21.80 -4.51
CA THR A 178 -4.28 22.40 -4.66
C THR A 178 -3.13 21.43 -4.35
N SER A 179 -3.45 20.17 -4.04
CA SER A 179 -2.46 19.17 -3.64
C SER A 179 -1.56 18.66 -4.76
N TYR A 180 -1.82 19.00 -6.03
CA TYR A 180 -1.01 18.55 -7.16
C TYR A 180 0.46 19.01 -7.10
N SER A 181 0.77 20.06 -6.33
CA SER A 181 2.16 20.44 -6.03
C SER A 181 2.96 19.33 -5.32
N ARG A 182 2.29 18.36 -4.69
CA ARG A 182 2.93 17.15 -4.15
C ARG A 182 3.60 16.31 -5.24
N HIS A 183 3.03 16.27 -6.45
CA HIS A 183 3.69 15.60 -7.58
C HIS A 183 4.99 16.30 -7.95
N GLU A 184 5.02 17.63 -8.02
CA GLU A 184 6.26 18.38 -8.27
C GLU A 184 7.29 18.11 -7.17
N TYR A 185 6.86 18.16 -5.91
CA TYR A 185 7.72 17.92 -4.75
C TYR A 185 8.39 16.55 -4.83
N PHE A 186 7.62 15.49 -5.06
CA PHE A 186 8.14 14.13 -5.25
C PHE A 186 9.08 14.02 -6.45
N ARG A 187 8.71 14.60 -7.61
CA ARG A 187 9.53 14.52 -8.83
C ARG A 187 10.91 15.15 -8.63
N ARG A 188 10.97 16.31 -7.94
CA ARG A 188 12.25 16.95 -7.60
C ARG A 188 13.11 16.07 -6.70
N ILE A 189 12.50 15.43 -5.70
CA ILE A 189 13.19 14.53 -4.79
C ILE A 189 13.69 13.28 -5.53
N LEU A 190 12.84 12.65 -6.35
CA LEU A 190 13.21 11.51 -7.19
C LEU A 190 14.41 11.82 -8.08
N CYS A 191 14.36 12.94 -8.83
CA CYS A 191 15.46 13.34 -9.71
C CYS A 191 16.73 13.65 -8.93
N ASN A 192 16.61 14.29 -7.76
CA ASN A 192 17.76 14.54 -6.89
C ASN A 192 18.37 13.23 -6.38
N THR A 193 17.55 12.30 -5.87
CA THR A 193 18.02 11.00 -5.36
C THR A 193 18.75 10.20 -6.44
N ILE A 194 18.16 10.07 -7.63
CA ILE A 194 18.80 9.36 -8.76
C ILE A 194 20.07 10.11 -9.20
N GLY A 195 20.02 11.43 -9.30
CA GLY A 195 21.18 12.25 -9.68
C GLY A 195 22.35 12.09 -8.71
N THR A 196 22.08 12.08 -7.41
CA THR A 196 23.09 11.81 -6.38
C THR A 196 23.72 10.43 -6.56
N TRP A 197 22.93 9.37 -6.75
CA TRP A 197 23.49 8.03 -7.01
C TRP A 197 24.35 7.96 -8.27
N VAL A 198 24.03 8.74 -9.30
CA VAL A 198 24.86 8.84 -10.52
C VAL A 198 26.17 9.58 -10.24
N GLU A 199 26.12 10.72 -9.53
CA GLU A 199 27.31 11.51 -9.17
C GLU A 199 28.26 10.75 -8.24
N GLU A 200 27.72 9.93 -7.34
CA GLU A 200 28.48 9.06 -6.42
C GLU A 200 29.02 7.80 -7.11
N GLY A 201 28.65 7.55 -8.37
CA GLY A 201 29.06 6.35 -9.12
C GLY A 201 28.34 5.07 -8.72
N GLU A 202 27.24 5.18 -7.97
CA GLU A 202 26.38 4.06 -7.55
C GLU A 202 25.39 3.63 -8.66
N PHE A 203 25.11 4.53 -9.61
CA PHE A 203 24.22 4.26 -10.74
C PHE A 203 24.80 4.77 -12.07
N ALA A 204 24.44 4.12 -13.17
CA ALA A 204 25.00 4.44 -14.48
C ALA A 204 24.56 5.84 -14.97
N ASN A 205 25.52 6.63 -15.45
CA ASN A 205 25.26 7.90 -16.12
C ASN A 205 24.86 7.68 -17.60
N ASP A 206 23.74 7.02 -17.81
CA ASP A 206 23.13 6.79 -19.13
C ASP A 206 21.83 7.58 -19.25
N TRP A 207 21.84 8.61 -20.08
CA TRP A 207 20.70 9.53 -20.22
C TRP A 207 19.42 8.85 -20.70
N GLU A 208 19.50 7.90 -21.62
CA GLU A 208 18.31 7.23 -22.16
C GLU A 208 17.70 6.31 -21.10
N LEU A 209 18.55 5.59 -20.35
CA LEU A 209 18.11 4.78 -19.21
C LEU A 209 17.46 5.67 -18.13
N LEU A 210 18.14 6.73 -17.70
CA LEU A 210 17.68 7.64 -16.66
C LEU A 210 16.35 8.30 -17.03
N LYS A 211 16.23 8.79 -18.27
CA LYS A 211 14.99 9.36 -18.81
C LYS A 211 13.86 8.34 -18.75
N SER A 212 14.08 7.10 -19.20
CA SER A 212 13.06 6.05 -19.20
C SER A 212 12.56 5.71 -17.79
N ILE A 213 13.46 5.72 -16.79
CA ILE A 213 13.12 5.48 -15.39
C ILE A 213 12.29 6.63 -14.83
N VAL A 214 12.75 7.87 -15.02
CA VAL A 214 12.08 9.06 -14.49
C VAL A 214 10.69 9.23 -15.12
N GLU A 215 10.56 9.16 -16.45
CA GLU A 215 9.26 9.23 -17.13
C GLU A 215 8.35 8.05 -16.74
N GLY A 216 8.95 6.86 -16.57
CA GLY A 216 8.32 5.67 -16.01
C GLY A 216 7.63 5.96 -14.69
N ILE A 217 8.40 6.36 -13.68
CA ILE A 217 7.92 6.61 -12.32
C ILE A 217 6.98 7.82 -12.26
N CYS A 218 7.21 8.84 -13.10
CA CYS A 218 6.40 10.06 -13.09
C CYS A 218 5.01 9.88 -13.68
N PHE A 219 4.81 8.87 -14.56
CA PHE A 219 3.54 8.69 -15.27
C PHE A 219 3.36 7.29 -15.90
N ASN A 220 4.30 6.86 -16.76
CA ASN A 220 4.04 5.73 -17.68
C ASN A 220 3.79 4.41 -16.94
N ASN A 221 4.48 4.16 -15.82
CA ASN A 221 4.28 2.97 -15.00
C ASN A 221 2.87 2.95 -14.41
N ALA A 222 2.39 4.06 -13.85
CA ALA A 222 1.03 4.15 -13.32
C ALA A 222 -0.01 3.95 -14.43
N LYS A 223 0.13 4.64 -15.57
CA LYS A 223 -0.76 4.48 -16.73
C LYS A 223 -0.91 3.01 -17.11
N ASN A 224 0.22 2.31 -17.29
CA ASN A 224 0.23 0.90 -17.69
C ASN A 224 -0.28 -0.02 -16.57
N TYR A 225 0.08 0.25 -15.31
CA TYR A 225 -0.29 -0.59 -14.18
C TYR A 225 -1.79 -0.54 -13.89
N PHE A 226 -2.43 0.61 -14.08
CA PHE A 226 -3.86 0.79 -13.90
C PHE A 226 -4.68 0.59 -15.19
N ASN A 227 -4.03 0.32 -16.32
CA ASN A 227 -4.66 0.26 -17.66
C ASN A 227 -5.49 1.52 -17.97
N ILE A 228 -4.90 2.69 -17.76
CA ILE A 228 -5.57 3.97 -18.04
C ILE A 228 -5.34 4.31 -19.52
N ASP A 229 -6.42 4.29 -20.28
CA ASP A 229 -6.44 4.85 -21.63
C ASP A 229 -6.49 6.38 -21.53
N ILE A 230 -5.56 7.03 -22.21
CA ILE A 230 -5.43 8.48 -22.26
C ILE A 230 -5.38 8.82 -23.73
N ASP A 231 -6.46 9.42 -24.21
CA ASP A 231 -6.60 9.98 -25.56
C ASP A 231 -5.65 11.15 -25.80
#